data_AF-A0A6A8DJ27-F1
#
_entry.id   AF-A0A6A8DJ27-F1
#
_cell.length_a   1.000
_cell.length_b   1.000
_cell.length_c   1.000
_cell.angle_alpha   90.00
_cell.angle_beta   90.00
_cell.angle_gamma   90.00
#
_symmetry.space_group_name_H-M   'P 1'
#
loop_
_entity.id
_entity.type
_entity.pdbx_description
1 polymer ?
#
loop_
_entity_poly.entity_id
_entity_poly.type
_entity_poly.pdbx_seq_one_letter_code
_entity_poly.pdbx_strand_id
1 'polypeptide(L)'
;MTAKKIIRLAIILSVLFTPTLFRHPSAKLWIPFFLLNGFVNHCFNKILVTTNKVKYPIRFKPKIFKINFVYDYLICPYLSVWYCQSTYNDNFSGILKKAVYWGFPQTIYEIWLERKTKALKFQKGWRWFHSLFLVFIVKFLSRGMLELMKRTYWYEYVFKSKNN
;
A
#
# COMPACT_ATOMS: atom_id res chain seq x y z
N MET A 1 7.63 -10.29 20.62
CA MET A 1 8.07 -9.01 20.03
C MET A 1 7.20 -7.88 20.58
N THR A 2 7.77 -6.87 21.22
CA THR A 2 6.98 -5.76 21.81
C THR A 2 6.40 -4.87 20.70
N ALA A 3 5.17 -4.39 20.85
CA ALA A 3 4.49 -3.42 19.97
C ALA A 3 5.39 -2.31 19.40
N LYS A 4 6.19 -1.69 20.28
CA LYS A 4 7.11 -0.60 19.93
C LYS A 4 8.21 -1.05 18.96
N LYS A 5 8.66 -2.31 19.05
CA LYS A 5 9.68 -2.88 18.15
C LYS A 5 9.13 -3.06 16.73
N ILE A 6 7.88 -3.55 16.60
CA ILE A 6 7.22 -3.72 15.29
C ILE A 6 7.11 -2.37 14.56
N ILE A 7 6.66 -1.34 15.28
CA ILE A 7 6.51 0.01 14.70
C ILE A 7 7.87 0.61 14.31
N ARG A 8 8.88 0.52 15.20
CA ARG A 8 10.23 1.01 14.89
C ARG A 8 10.82 0.32 13.68
N LEU A 9 10.68 -1.01 13.59
CA LEU A 9 11.16 -1.77 12.44
C LEU A 9 10.47 -1.32 11.16
N ALA A 10 9.15 -1.16 11.18
CA ALA A 10 8.41 -0.70 10.01
C ALA A 10 8.83 0.72 9.57
N ILE A 11 9.10 1.64 10.51
CA ILE A 11 9.62 2.98 10.18
C ILE A 11 11.03 2.87 9.57
N ILE A 12 11.94 2.09 10.17
CA ILE A 12 13.30 1.90 9.65
C ILE A 12 13.25 1.34 8.23
N LEU A 13 12.45 0.30 7.99
CA LEU A 13 12.24 -0.26 6.65
C LEU A 13 11.71 0.79 5.68
N SER A 14 10.79 1.64 6.10
CA SER A 14 10.23 2.71 5.27
C SER A 14 11.27 3.75 4.85
N VAL A 15 12.19 4.11 5.75
CA VAL A 15 13.32 5.00 5.44
C VAL A 15 14.26 4.30 4.45
N LEU A 16 14.60 3.03 4.68
CA LEU A 16 15.44 2.24 3.78
C LEU A 16 14.83 2.08 2.38
N PHE A 17 13.51 2.07 2.26
CA PHE A 17 12.81 1.93 0.98
C PHE A 17 12.61 3.26 0.24
N THR A 18 12.88 4.39 0.88
CA THR A 18 12.73 5.73 0.27
C THR A 18 13.48 5.89 -1.07
N PRO A 19 14.70 5.38 -1.26
CA PRO A 19 15.40 5.45 -2.54
C PRO A 19 14.62 4.82 -3.71
N THR A 20 13.74 3.85 -3.44
CA THR A 20 12.94 3.19 -4.49
C THR A 20 11.95 4.13 -5.17
N LEU A 21 11.54 5.24 -4.51
CA LEU A 21 10.69 6.28 -5.09
C LEU A 21 11.42 7.10 -6.16
N PHE A 22 12.75 7.13 -6.15
CA PHE A 22 13.56 7.86 -7.13
C PHE A 22 13.98 7.00 -8.32
N ARG A 23 13.51 5.74 -8.39
CA ARG A 23 13.79 4.84 -9.51
C ARG A 23 13.09 5.31 -10.79
N HIS A 24 13.68 5.01 -11.95
CA HIS A 24 13.11 5.21 -13.28
C HIS A 24 11.64 4.71 -13.34
N PRO A 25 10.70 5.38 -14.05
CA PRO A 25 10.88 6.45 -15.04
C PRO A 25 11.10 7.86 -14.48
N SER A 26 10.51 8.21 -13.33
CA SER A 26 10.73 9.53 -12.72
C SER A 26 10.19 9.59 -11.29
N ALA A 27 10.94 10.24 -10.39
CA ALA A 27 10.47 10.55 -9.03
C ALA A 27 9.20 11.41 -9.03
N LYS A 28 9.02 12.26 -10.07
CA LYS A 28 7.82 13.11 -10.23
C LYS A 28 6.54 12.28 -10.42
N LEU A 29 6.66 11.03 -10.88
CA LEU A 29 5.53 10.11 -11.00
C LEU A 29 5.35 9.31 -9.71
N TRP A 30 6.43 8.75 -9.15
CA TRP A 30 6.33 7.82 -8.01
C TRP A 30 5.99 8.50 -6.68
N ILE A 31 6.46 9.73 -6.43
CA ILE A 31 6.17 10.44 -5.17
C ILE A 31 4.68 10.78 -5.04
N PRO A 32 4.02 11.44 -6.03
CA PRO A 32 2.58 11.67 -5.95
C PRO A 32 1.79 10.37 -5.94
N PHE A 33 2.24 9.36 -6.69
CA PHE A 33 1.61 8.04 -6.70
C PHE A 33 1.65 7.38 -5.32
N PHE A 34 2.78 7.44 -4.62
CA PHE A 34 2.93 6.95 -3.25
C PHE A 34 1.97 7.65 -2.28
N LEU A 35 1.92 8.98 -2.33
CA LEU A 35 1.01 9.78 -1.48
C LEU A 35 -0.46 9.44 -1.72
N LEU A 36 -0.85 9.34 -2.99
CA LEU A 36 -2.21 9.01 -3.38
C LEU A 36 -2.60 7.59 -2.93
N ASN A 37 -1.68 6.62 -3.02
CA ASN A 37 -1.90 5.28 -2.47
C ASN A 37 -2.03 5.29 -0.95
N GLY A 38 -1.23 6.09 -0.25
CA GLY A 38 -1.38 6.30 1.20
C GLY A 38 -2.77 6.82 1.58
N PHE A 39 -3.28 7.78 0.80
CA PHE A 39 -4.63 8.30 0.99
C PHE A 39 -5.71 7.23 0.75
N VAL A 40 -5.63 6.48 -0.35
CA VAL A 40 -6.57 5.40 -0.66
C VAL A 40 -6.57 4.33 0.45
N ASN A 41 -5.39 3.89 0.89
CA ASN A 41 -5.25 2.94 1.99
C ASN A 41 -5.88 3.46 3.28
N HIS A 42 -5.64 4.72 3.61
CA HIS A 42 -6.26 5.38 4.76
C HIS A 42 -7.79 5.34 4.68
N CYS A 43 -8.37 5.68 3.52
CA CYS A 43 -9.82 5.66 3.33
C CYS A 43 -10.41 4.27 3.56
N PHE A 44 -9.85 3.23 2.92
CA PHE A 44 -10.29 1.85 3.13
C PHE A 44 -10.16 1.43 4.59
N ASN A 45 -9.01 1.68 5.22
CA ASN A 45 -8.80 1.27 6.60
C ASN A 45 -9.73 2.01 7.58
N LYS A 46 -9.98 3.30 7.35
CA LYS A 46 -10.94 4.09 8.12
C LYS A 46 -12.34 3.48 8.04
N ILE A 47 -12.80 3.08 6.84
CA ILE A 47 -14.10 2.40 6.64
C ILE A 47 -14.16 1.07 7.41
N LEU A 48 -13.09 0.26 7.36
CA LEU A 48 -13.04 -1.02 8.10
C LEU A 48 -13.08 -0.83 9.62
N VAL A 49 -12.41 0.21 10.12
CA VAL A 49 -12.39 0.54 11.55
C VAL A 49 -13.72 1.11 12.00
N THR A 50 -14.35 2.01 11.24
CA THR A 50 -15.67 2.60 11.61
C THR A 50 -16.79 1.56 11.57
N THR A 51 -16.75 0.64 10.60
CA THR A 51 -17.71 -0.47 10.53
C THR A 51 -17.44 -1.57 11.58
N ASN A 52 -16.36 -1.45 12.37
CA ASN A 52 -15.89 -2.44 13.35
C ASN A 52 -15.63 -3.82 12.72
N LYS A 53 -15.17 -3.85 11.47
CA LYS A 53 -14.70 -5.07 10.79
C LYS A 53 -13.27 -5.41 11.19
N VAL A 54 -12.47 -4.38 11.48
CA VAL A 54 -11.07 -4.50 11.87
C VAL A 54 -10.76 -3.62 13.08
N LYS A 55 -10.02 -4.16 14.05
CA LYS A 55 -9.54 -3.41 15.23
C LYS A 55 -8.02 -3.56 15.37
N TYR A 56 -7.34 -2.43 15.59
CA TYR A 56 -5.90 -2.36 15.85
C TYR A 56 -5.63 -2.05 17.32
N PRO A 57 -5.53 -3.05 18.20
CA PRO A 57 -5.22 -2.84 19.62
C PRO A 57 -3.79 -2.33 19.83
N ILE A 58 -2.85 -2.67 18.95
CA ILE A 58 -1.46 -2.23 19.01
C ILE A 58 -1.23 -1.28 17.82
N ARG A 59 -1.01 0.01 18.10
CA ARG A 59 -0.85 1.05 17.06
C ARG A 59 0.02 2.21 17.53
N PHE A 60 0.53 2.99 16.58
CA PHE A 60 1.32 4.20 16.87
C PHE A 60 0.41 5.31 17.42
N LYS A 61 0.75 5.85 18.60
CA LYS A 61 -0.03 6.87 19.34
C LYS A 61 -1.53 6.55 19.41
N PRO A 62 -1.94 5.51 20.19
CA PRO A 62 -3.30 4.98 20.19
C PRO A 62 -4.38 5.96 20.66
N LYS A 63 -3.99 7.02 21.39
CA LYS A 63 -4.88 8.11 21.82
C LYS A 63 -5.27 9.06 20.69
N ILE A 64 -4.47 9.15 19.64
CA ILE A 64 -4.65 10.11 18.53
C ILE A 64 -5.14 9.37 17.28
N PHE A 65 -4.48 8.27 16.92
CA PHE A 65 -4.81 7.52 15.71
C PHE A 65 -5.58 6.26 16.06
N LYS A 66 -6.77 6.10 15.48
CA LYS A 66 -7.58 4.87 15.59
C LYS A 66 -7.15 3.77 14.60
N ILE A 67 -6.43 4.16 13.56
CA ILE A 67 -5.94 3.33 12.45
C ILE A 67 -4.46 2.94 12.63
N ASN A 68 -3.97 2.04 11.78
CA ASN A 68 -2.55 1.67 11.75
C ASN A 68 -1.76 2.58 10.80
N PHE A 69 -1.47 3.80 11.26
CA PHE A 69 -0.82 4.86 10.48
C PHE A 69 0.42 4.37 9.72
N VAL A 70 1.28 3.59 10.37
CA VAL A 70 2.54 3.12 9.79
C VAL A 70 2.30 2.15 8.63
N TYR A 71 1.29 1.28 8.75
CA TYR A 71 0.92 0.39 7.67
C TYR A 71 0.25 1.16 6.52
N ASP A 72 -0.69 2.04 6.84
CA ASP A 72 -1.52 2.73 5.84
C ASP A 72 -0.73 3.73 4.99
N TYR A 73 0.22 4.45 5.59
CA TYR A 73 0.96 5.53 4.93
C TYR A 73 2.38 5.17 4.51
N LEU A 74 2.96 4.09 5.04
CA LEU A 74 4.32 3.71 4.69
C LEU A 74 4.34 2.34 4.02
N ILE A 75 4.00 1.28 4.75
CA ILE A 75 4.20 -0.09 4.26
C ILE A 75 3.33 -0.40 3.03
N CYS A 76 2.01 -0.21 3.12
CA CYS A 76 1.10 -0.55 2.04
C CYS A 76 1.38 0.29 0.76
N PRO A 77 1.60 1.62 0.85
CA PRO A 77 1.99 2.42 -0.30
C PRO A 77 3.30 1.97 -0.95
N TYR A 78 4.34 1.61 -0.18
CA TYR A 78 5.57 1.05 -0.75
C TYR A 78 5.31 -0.24 -1.52
N LEU A 79 4.55 -1.17 -0.93
CA LEU A 79 4.17 -2.42 -1.62
C LEU A 79 3.39 -2.15 -2.91
N SER A 80 2.53 -1.12 -2.93
CA SER A 80 1.79 -0.76 -4.14
C SER A 80 2.68 -0.10 -5.19
N VAL A 81 3.63 0.75 -4.78
CA VAL A 81 4.66 1.31 -5.66
C VAL A 81 5.49 0.20 -6.29
N TRP A 82 6.01 -0.75 -5.51
CA TRP A 82 6.85 -1.82 -6.05
C TRP A 82 6.09 -2.76 -6.97
N TYR A 83 4.86 -3.11 -6.62
CA TYR A 83 3.98 -3.83 -7.52
C TYR A 83 3.82 -3.09 -8.85
N CYS A 84 3.52 -1.78 -8.81
CA CYS A 84 3.32 -0.96 -10.00
C CYS A 84 4.61 -0.70 -10.80
N GLN A 85 5.76 -0.57 -10.14
CA GLN A 85 7.07 -0.51 -10.77
C GLN A 85 7.38 -1.83 -11.48
N SER A 86 7.12 -2.96 -10.82
CA SER A 86 7.38 -4.28 -11.39
C SER A 86 6.45 -4.61 -12.56
N THR A 87 5.25 -4.02 -12.61
CA THR A 87 4.24 -4.24 -13.67
C THR A 87 4.15 -3.09 -14.68
N TYR A 88 5.12 -2.17 -14.67
CA TYR A 88 5.05 -0.92 -15.44
C TYR A 88 4.89 -1.15 -16.96
N ASN A 89 5.57 -2.18 -17.48
CA ASN A 89 5.58 -2.60 -18.88
C ASN A 89 4.93 -3.98 -19.11
N ASP A 90 4.28 -4.54 -18.09
CA ASP A 90 3.69 -5.88 -18.19
C ASP A 90 2.37 -5.87 -18.97
N ASN A 91 2.11 -6.96 -19.67
CA ASN A 91 0.78 -7.27 -20.20
C ASN A 91 -0.18 -7.74 -19.08
N PHE A 92 -1.47 -7.88 -19.40
CA PHE A 92 -2.50 -8.24 -18.42
C PHE A 92 -2.19 -9.53 -17.63
N SER A 93 -1.62 -10.55 -18.30
CA SER A 93 -1.21 -11.80 -17.65
C SER A 93 -0.07 -11.59 -16.65
N GLY A 94 0.94 -10.78 -17.00
CA GLY A 94 2.04 -10.40 -16.10
C GLY A 94 1.55 -9.63 -14.87
N ILE A 95 0.62 -8.70 -15.07
CA ILE A 95 -0.03 -7.93 -14.00
C ILE A 95 -0.71 -8.88 -13.01
N LEU A 96 -1.51 -9.84 -13.48
CA LEU A 96 -2.24 -10.77 -12.62
C LEU A 96 -1.27 -11.67 -11.82
N LYS A 97 -0.24 -12.22 -12.47
CA LYS A 97 0.78 -13.05 -11.81
C LYS A 97 1.53 -12.29 -10.73
N LYS A 98 1.94 -11.05 -11.01
CA LYS A 98 2.64 -10.21 -10.03
C LYS A 98 1.69 -9.75 -8.92
N ALA A 99 0.40 -9.55 -9.19
CA ALA A 99 -0.58 -9.22 -8.16
C ALA A 99 -0.67 -10.33 -7.12
N VAL A 100 -0.68 -11.59 -7.58
CA VAL A 100 -0.62 -12.77 -6.70
C VAL A 100 0.69 -12.80 -5.93
N TYR A 101 1.82 -12.64 -6.62
CA TYR A 101 3.15 -12.65 -5.98
C TYR A 101 3.31 -11.60 -4.88
N TRP A 102 2.78 -10.39 -5.08
CA TRP A 102 2.85 -9.30 -4.09
C TRP A 102 1.73 -9.35 -3.05
N GLY A 103 0.54 -9.82 -3.43
CA GLY A 103 -0.62 -9.90 -2.55
C GLY A 103 -0.51 -10.98 -1.49
N PHE A 104 -0.02 -12.16 -1.84
CA PHE A 104 0.09 -13.29 -0.91
C PHE A 104 1.00 -13.01 0.29
N PRO A 105 2.26 -12.55 0.12
CA PRO A 105 3.12 -12.19 1.24
C PRO A 105 2.51 -11.11 2.15
N GLN A 106 1.83 -10.12 1.56
CA GLN A 106 1.14 -9.07 2.29
C GLN A 106 0.00 -9.65 3.16
N THR A 107 -0.81 -10.56 2.63
CA THR A 107 -1.86 -11.23 3.41
C THR A 107 -1.30 -12.20 4.45
N ILE A 108 -0.23 -12.94 4.14
CA ILE A 108 0.44 -13.81 5.13
C ILE A 108 0.91 -12.97 6.31
N TYR A 109 1.47 -11.78 6.04
CA TYR A 109 1.85 -10.83 7.09
C TYR A 109 0.65 -10.37 7.92
N GLU A 110 -0.49 -10.06 7.31
CA GLU A 110 -1.72 -9.72 8.04
C GLU A 110 -2.25 -10.87 8.91
N ILE A 111 -2.24 -12.11 8.39
CA ILE A 111 -2.62 -13.31 9.15
C ILE A 111 -1.66 -13.53 10.33
N TRP A 112 -0.36 -13.32 10.13
CA TRP A 112 0.62 -13.42 11.19
C TRP A 112 0.40 -12.35 12.27
N LEU A 113 0.10 -11.11 11.87
CA LEU A 113 -0.24 -10.04 12.79
C LEU A 113 -1.48 -10.37 13.62
N GLU A 114 -2.51 -10.94 12.98
CA GLU A 114 -3.73 -11.39 13.65
C GLU A 114 -3.45 -12.51 14.66
N ARG A 115 -2.86 -13.61 14.21
CA ARG A 115 -2.75 -14.85 14.98
C ARG A 115 -1.62 -14.84 16.01
N LYS A 116 -0.48 -14.22 15.70
CA LYS A 116 0.73 -14.30 16.56
C LYS A 116 0.95 -13.05 17.41
N THR A 117 0.69 -11.86 16.87
CA THR A 117 1.01 -10.61 17.58
C THR A 117 -0.19 -9.95 18.26
N LYS A 118 -1.41 -10.40 17.94
CA LYS A 118 -2.69 -9.77 18.34
C LYS A 118 -2.75 -8.28 17.99
N ALA A 119 -1.89 -7.77 17.09
CA ALA A 119 -1.82 -6.36 16.70
C ALA A 119 -2.94 -5.95 15.75
N LEU A 120 -3.52 -6.94 15.07
CA LEU A 120 -4.69 -6.87 14.20
C LEU A 120 -5.74 -7.82 14.78
N LYS A 121 -7.00 -7.41 14.81
CA LYS A 121 -8.12 -8.29 15.16
C LYS A 121 -9.22 -8.12 14.14
N PHE A 122 -9.63 -9.22 13.51
CA PHE A 122 -10.83 -9.25 12.69
C PHE A 122 -12.07 -9.40 13.57
N GLN A 123 -13.14 -8.72 13.20
CA GLN A 123 -14.40 -8.65 13.95
C GLN A 123 -15.59 -8.71 12.99
N LYS A 124 -16.79 -8.98 13.53
CA LYS A 124 -18.06 -8.97 12.79
C LYS A 124 -18.02 -9.79 11.48
N GLY A 125 -17.52 -11.03 11.56
CA GLY A 125 -17.47 -11.94 10.41
C GLY A 125 -16.40 -11.62 9.37
N TRP A 126 -15.59 -10.55 9.57
CA TRP A 126 -14.42 -10.32 8.75
C TRP A 126 -13.42 -11.46 8.96
N ARG A 127 -12.91 -12.00 7.86
CA ARG A 127 -11.98 -13.14 7.85
C ARG A 127 -10.78 -12.79 6.96
N TRP A 128 -9.69 -13.52 7.11
CA TRP A 128 -8.45 -13.28 6.36
C TRP A 128 -8.65 -13.19 4.83
N PHE A 129 -9.59 -13.95 4.26
CA PHE A 129 -9.87 -13.90 2.82
C PHE A 129 -10.51 -12.58 2.36
N HIS A 130 -11.26 -11.89 3.24
CA HIS A 130 -11.79 -10.57 2.92
C HIS A 130 -10.65 -9.54 2.84
N SER A 131 -9.66 -9.67 3.73
CA SER A 131 -8.45 -8.84 3.65
C SER A 131 -7.61 -9.17 2.42
N LEU A 132 -7.46 -10.46 2.07
CA LEU A 132 -6.82 -10.88 0.81
C LEU A 132 -7.50 -10.22 -0.40
N PHE A 133 -8.83 -10.31 -0.48
CA PHE A 133 -9.60 -9.71 -1.57
C PHE A 133 -9.41 -8.19 -1.62
N LEU A 134 -9.42 -7.52 -0.46
CA LEU A 134 -9.18 -6.08 -0.38
C LEU A 134 -7.76 -5.70 -0.81
N VAL A 135 -6.75 -6.47 -0.43
CA VAL A 135 -5.36 -6.28 -0.89
C VAL A 135 -5.30 -6.32 -2.42
N PHE A 136 -5.93 -7.33 -3.04
CA PHE A 136 -6.01 -7.41 -4.51
C PHE A 136 -6.73 -6.21 -5.12
N ILE A 137 -7.90 -5.82 -4.59
CA ILE A 137 -8.63 -4.62 -5.05
C ILE A 137 -7.71 -3.41 -5.02
N VAL A 138 -7.03 -3.17 -3.90
CA VAL A 138 -6.11 -2.03 -3.75
C VAL A 138 -4.99 -2.12 -4.78
N LYS A 139 -4.37 -3.29 -5.01
CA LYS A 139 -3.32 -3.42 -6.04
C LYS A 139 -3.82 -3.12 -7.44
N PHE A 140 -4.97 -3.66 -7.84
CA PHE A 140 -5.55 -3.37 -9.15
C PHE A 140 -5.93 -1.90 -9.29
N LEU A 141 -6.50 -1.30 -8.24
CA LEU A 141 -6.81 0.13 -8.19
C LEU A 141 -5.53 0.97 -8.34
N SER A 142 -4.47 0.65 -7.59
CA SER A 142 -3.14 1.27 -7.74
C SER A 142 -2.65 1.18 -9.17
N ARG A 143 -2.77 0.02 -9.83
CA ARG A 143 -2.33 -0.17 -11.22
C ARG A 143 -3.15 0.66 -12.20
N GLY A 144 -4.47 0.78 -11.98
CA GLY A 144 -5.34 1.67 -12.76
C GLY A 144 -4.95 3.13 -12.60
N MET A 145 -4.69 3.58 -11.37
CA MET A 145 -4.21 4.93 -11.07
C MET A 145 -2.85 5.21 -11.72
N LEU A 146 -1.94 4.23 -11.74
CA LEU A 146 -0.67 4.35 -12.47
C LEU A 146 -0.91 4.61 -13.96
N GLU A 147 -1.83 3.89 -14.60
CA GLU A 147 -2.08 4.06 -16.03
C GLU A 147 -2.65 5.45 -16.35
N LEU A 148 -3.55 5.95 -15.50
CA LEU A 148 -4.06 7.32 -15.58
C LEU A 148 -2.92 8.34 -15.44
N MET A 149 -2.06 8.17 -14.43
CA MET A 149 -0.92 9.06 -14.20
C MET A 149 0.11 8.98 -15.33
N LYS A 150 0.36 7.80 -15.91
CA LYS A 150 1.23 7.63 -17.08
C LYS A 150 0.70 8.45 -18.25
N ARG A 151 -0.62 8.40 -18.52
CA ARG A 151 -1.24 9.18 -19.61
C ARG A 151 -1.04 10.69 -19.41
N THR A 152 -1.23 11.19 -18.20
CA THR A 152 -1.03 12.62 -17.87
C THR A 152 0.45 13.01 -17.90
N TYR A 153 1.35 12.17 -17.38
CA TYR A 153 2.79 12.44 -17.35
C TYR A 153 3.41 12.42 -18.77
N TRP A 154 2.99 11.47 -19.61
CA TRP A 154 3.39 11.43 -21.02
C TRP A 154 2.95 12.69 -21.76
N TYR A 155 1.75 13.19 -21.48
CA TYR A 155 1.27 14.45 -22.05
C TYR A 155 2.19 15.62 -21.66
N GLU A 156 2.53 15.76 -20.38
CA GLU A 156 3.46 16.81 -19.94
C GLU A 156 4.86 16.67 -20.57
N TYR A 157 5.42 15.45 -20.67
CA TYR A 157 6.76 15.25 -21.21
C TYR A 157 6.85 15.54 -22.73
N VAL A 158 5.84 15.12 -23.50
CA VAL A 158 5.82 15.27 -24.96
C VAL A 158 5.45 16.69 -25.38
N PHE A 159 4.47 17.32 -24.71
CA PHE A 159 4.00 18.64 -25.13
C PHE A 159 4.78 19.79 -24.49
N LYS A 160 5.35 19.62 -23.29
CA LYS A 160 6.15 20.68 -22.64
C LYS A 160 7.59 20.74 -23.13
N SER A 161 8.15 19.64 -23.67
CA SER A 161 9.48 19.67 -24.31
C SER A 161 9.48 20.20 -25.75
N LYS A 162 8.31 20.28 -26.40
CA LYS A 162 8.14 20.92 -27.71
C LYS A 162 7.97 22.44 -27.65
N ASN A 163 7.73 23.01 -26.46
CA ASN A 163 7.41 24.43 -26.24
C ASN A 163 8.50 25.18 -25.44
N ASN A 164 9.65 24.54 -25.24
CA ASN A 164 10.90 25.14 -24.74
C ASN A 164 11.98 24.96 -25.83
#